data_AF-A0A920T6U5-F1
#
_entry.id   AF-A0A920T6U5-F1
#
_cell.length_a   1.000
_cell.length_b   1.000
_cell.length_c   1.000
_cell.angle_alpha   90.00
_cell.angle_beta   90.00
_cell.angle_gamma   90.00
#
_symmetry.space_group_name_H-M   'P 1'
#
loop_
_entity.id
_entity.type
_entity.pdbx_description
1 polymer ?
#
loop_
_entity_poly.entity_id
_entity_poly.type
_entity_poly.pdbx_seq_one_letter_code
_entity_poly.pdbx_strand_id
1 'polypeptide(L)'
;MEDIQSLLGACRLKVIKLERKIKNLVPILLRGESKMSRSLKKGPFVDPKLQKKVEQVNDKGKKQVIKTWSRRSMITPDFVGHTFAVHNGNKFIPVFVYENMVGHKLGEFAPTRTFRLHSGDRKS
;
A
#
# COMPACT_ATOMS: atom_id res chain seq x y z
N MET A 1 -45.92 -1.29 21.32
CA MET A 1 -44.62 -2.00 21.42
C MET A 1 -44.39 -2.83 20.16
N GLU A 2 -44.66 -2.23 19.01
CA GLU A 2 -44.26 -2.72 17.69
C GLU A 2 -43.52 -1.52 17.07
N ASP A 3 -42.59 -1.74 16.14
CA ASP A 3 -41.74 -0.71 15.48
C ASP A 3 -40.32 -0.45 16.02
N ILE A 4 -39.61 -1.50 16.49
CA ILE A 4 -38.13 -1.47 16.51
C ILE A 4 -37.53 -2.48 15.52
N GLN A 5 -38.25 -3.53 15.13
CA GLN A 5 -37.76 -4.54 14.17
C GLN A 5 -37.88 -4.12 12.69
N SER A 6 -38.73 -3.15 12.34
CA SER A 6 -38.90 -2.67 10.95
C SER A 6 -37.79 -1.71 10.49
N LEU A 7 -37.18 -0.95 11.42
CA LEU A 7 -36.08 -0.02 11.13
C LEU A 7 -34.71 -0.72 10.95
N LEU A 8 -34.51 -1.87 11.60
CA LEU A 8 -33.29 -2.70 11.45
C LEU A 8 -33.23 -3.41 10.08
N GLY A 9 -34.38 -3.71 9.47
CA GLY A 9 -34.45 -4.37 8.15
C GLY A 9 -34.03 -3.47 6.99
N ALA A 10 -34.45 -2.19 7.00
CA ALA A 10 -34.13 -1.23 5.94
C ALA A 10 -32.66 -0.80 5.95
N CYS A 11 -32.01 -0.81 7.12
CA CYS A 11 -30.60 -0.46 7.25
C CYS A 11 -29.68 -1.54 6.62
N ARG A 12 -30.05 -2.81 6.77
CA ARG A 12 -29.28 -3.96 6.26
C ARG A 12 -29.23 -4.03 4.73
N LEU A 13 -30.31 -3.68 4.04
CA LEU A 13 -30.36 -3.64 2.57
C LEU A 13 -29.54 -2.48 1.98
N LYS A 14 -29.46 -1.33 2.66
CA LYS A 14 -28.62 -0.19 2.23
C LYS A 14 -27.13 -0.51 2.30
N VAL A 15 -26.68 -1.20 3.35
CA VAL A 15 -25.27 -1.63 3.51
C VAL A 15 -24.88 -2.64 2.43
N ILE A 16 -25.71 -3.66 2.17
CA ILE A 16 -25.42 -4.68 1.15
C ILE A 16 -25.37 -4.07 -0.28
N LYS A 17 -26.21 -3.06 -0.57
CA LYS A 17 -26.21 -2.36 -1.86
C LYS A 17 -24.96 -1.50 -2.04
N LEU A 18 -24.45 -0.89 -0.96
CA LEU A 18 -23.20 -0.12 -0.96
C LEU A 18 -21.97 -1.05 -1.10
N GLU A 19 -21.94 -2.17 -0.38
CA GLU A 19 -20.88 -3.19 -0.51
C GLU A 19 -20.81 -3.80 -1.92
N ARG A 20 -21.96 -4.04 -2.56
CA ARG A 20 -22.01 -4.52 -3.96
C ARG A 20 -21.56 -3.44 -4.96
N LYS A 21 -21.84 -2.16 -4.68
CA LYS A 21 -21.38 -1.03 -5.52
C LYS A 21 -19.87 -0.83 -5.41
N ILE A 22 -19.30 -1.02 -4.22
CA ILE A 22 -17.85 -1.01 -3.98
C ILE A 22 -17.19 -2.18 -4.72
N LYS A 23 -17.72 -3.41 -4.63
CA LYS A 23 -17.19 -4.60 -5.34
C LYS A 23 -17.19 -4.47 -6.87
N ASN A 24 -18.17 -3.78 -7.45
CA ASN A 24 -18.27 -3.54 -8.91
C ASN A 24 -17.43 -2.34 -9.41
N LEU A 25 -16.88 -1.51 -8.52
CA LEU A 25 -16.00 -0.39 -8.86
C LEU A 25 -14.50 -0.78 -8.83
N VAL A 26 -14.13 -1.81 -8.08
CA VAL A 26 -12.76 -2.36 -8.05
C VAL A 26 -12.21 -2.74 -9.44
N PRO A 27 -13.00 -3.33 -10.37
CA PRO A 27 -12.51 -3.69 -11.70
C PRO A 27 -12.20 -2.48 -12.61
N ILE A 28 -12.74 -1.28 -12.31
CA ILE A 28 -12.56 -0.07 -13.14
C ILE A 28 -11.26 0.66 -12.78
N LEU A 29 -10.81 0.56 -11.52
CA LEU A 29 -9.56 1.16 -11.02
C LEU A 29 -8.30 0.30 -11.27
N LEU A 30 -8.46 -0.90 -11.85
CA LEU A 30 -7.35 -1.80 -12.22
C LEU A 30 -6.87 -1.62 -13.67
N ARG A 31 -7.22 -0.52 -14.34
CA ARG A 31 -6.61 -0.08 -15.61
C ARG A 31 -5.30 0.69 -15.41
N GLY A 32 -4.59 0.42 -14.31
CA GLY A 32 -3.20 0.83 -14.14
C GLY A 32 -2.31 -0.27 -14.69
N GLU A 33 -1.55 0.02 -15.75
CA GLU A 33 -0.54 -0.88 -16.28
C GLU A 33 0.49 -1.22 -15.19
N SER A 34 0.27 -2.34 -14.51
CA SER A 34 1.25 -2.90 -13.61
C SER A 34 2.39 -3.46 -14.47
N LYS A 35 3.56 -2.81 -14.44
CA LYS A 35 4.82 -3.36 -14.93
C LYS A 35 5.22 -4.56 -14.06
N MET A 36 4.49 -5.66 -14.21
CA MET A 36 4.60 -6.84 -13.36
C MET A 36 5.68 -7.74 -13.94
N SER A 37 6.86 -7.75 -13.31
CA SER A 37 7.95 -8.66 -13.66
C SER A 37 7.62 -10.14 -13.38
N ARG A 38 6.41 -10.45 -12.89
CA ARG A 38 5.93 -11.78 -12.52
C ARG A 38 4.66 -12.08 -13.29
N SER A 39 4.46 -13.36 -13.62
CA SER A 39 3.25 -13.82 -14.31
C SER A 39 1.99 -13.42 -13.53
N LEU A 40 0.95 -12.96 -14.25
CA LEU A 40 -0.33 -12.48 -13.72
C LEU A 40 -0.99 -13.47 -12.75
N LYS A 41 -0.77 -14.78 -12.94
CA LYS A 41 -1.30 -15.84 -12.08
C LYS A 41 -0.79 -15.79 -10.63
N LYS A 42 0.34 -15.12 -10.35
CA LYS A 42 1.03 -15.17 -9.04
C LYS A 42 0.72 -13.99 -8.11
N GLY A 43 -0.08 -13.01 -8.55
CA GLY A 43 -0.50 -11.87 -7.73
C GLY A 43 0.61 -10.90 -7.31
N PRO A 44 0.25 -9.77 -6.66
CA PRO A 44 1.21 -8.81 -6.14
C PRO A 44 2.07 -9.43 -5.04
N PHE A 45 3.38 -9.21 -5.09
CA PHE A 45 4.29 -9.78 -4.11
C PHE A 45 4.41 -8.89 -2.88
N VAL A 46 4.06 -9.44 -1.73
CA VAL A 46 4.32 -8.86 -0.40
C VAL A 46 5.14 -9.85 0.40
N ASP A 47 6.08 -9.35 1.21
CA ASP A 47 6.85 -10.23 2.08
C ASP A 47 5.96 -10.64 3.28
N PRO A 48 5.83 -11.95 3.58
CA PRO A 48 4.93 -12.41 4.62
C PRO A 48 5.30 -11.87 6.01
N LYS A 49 6.58 -11.58 6.26
CA LYS A 49 7.01 -10.96 7.53
C LYS A 49 6.58 -9.50 7.61
N LEU A 50 6.54 -8.80 6.48
CA LEU A 50 6.08 -7.41 6.44
C LEU A 50 4.57 -7.34 6.69
N GLN A 51 3.81 -8.21 6.03
CA GLN A 51 2.35 -8.26 6.16
C GLN A 51 1.93 -8.55 7.61
N LYS A 52 2.52 -9.56 8.25
CA LYS A 52 2.26 -9.87 9.67
C LYS A 52 2.54 -8.69 10.60
N LYS A 53 3.58 -7.90 10.33
CA LYS A 53 3.89 -6.72 11.14
C LYS A 53 2.84 -5.63 10.97
N VAL A 54 2.34 -5.43 9.76
CA VAL A 54 1.28 -4.45 9.49
C VAL A 54 -0.02 -4.87 10.17
N GLU A 55 -0.41 -6.14 10.06
CA GLU A 55 -1.59 -6.69 10.76
C GLU A 55 -1.50 -6.45 12.27
N GLN A 56 -0.37 -6.80 12.89
CA GLN A 56 -0.14 -6.56 14.33
C GLN A 56 -0.21 -5.08 14.72
N VAL A 57 0.22 -4.18 13.85
CA VAL A 57 0.22 -2.74 14.08
C VAL A 57 -1.21 -2.19 13.97
N ASN A 58 -1.97 -2.70 13.00
CA ASN A 58 -3.38 -2.38 12.81
C ASN A 58 -4.22 -2.86 14.01
N ASP A 59 -4.02 -4.10 14.47
CA ASP A 59 -4.69 -4.65 15.65
C ASP A 59 -4.42 -3.83 16.92
N LYS A 60 -3.21 -3.30 17.05
CA LYS A 60 -2.80 -2.47 18.19
C LYS A 60 -3.27 -1.01 18.07
N GLY A 61 -3.72 -0.56 16.89
CA GLY A 61 -4.12 0.82 16.62
C GLY A 61 -3.01 1.87 16.82
N LYS A 62 -1.75 1.47 16.93
CA LYS A 62 -0.61 2.36 17.21
C LYS A 62 0.17 2.63 15.93
N LYS A 63 0.39 3.90 15.57
CA LYS A 63 1.23 4.26 14.41
C LYS A 63 2.71 4.08 14.74
N GLN A 64 3.23 2.87 14.57
CA GLN A 64 4.64 2.55 14.77
C GLN A 64 5.39 2.53 13.42
N VAL A 65 6.66 2.93 13.45
CA VAL A 65 7.53 2.89 12.27
C VAL A 65 7.97 1.45 12.01
N ILE A 66 7.56 0.88 10.87
CA ILE A 66 7.87 -0.50 10.51
C ILE A 66 9.19 -0.55 9.74
N LYS A 67 10.22 -1.15 10.33
CA LYS A 67 11.51 -1.38 9.65
C LYS A 67 11.39 -2.53 8.65
N THR A 68 11.84 -2.29 7.42
CA THR A 68 11.82 -3.28 6.34
C THR A 68 13.12 -3.29 5.53
N TRP A 69 13.59 -4.49 5.22
CA TRP A 69 14.63 -4.74 4.22
C TRP A 69 14.02 -5.14 2.86
N SER A 70 12.72 -5.45 2.83
CA SER A 70 12.05 -5.91 1.62
C SER A 70 11.69 -4.73 0.71
N ARG A 71 12.67 -4.31 -0.10
CA ARG A 71 12.47 -3.31 -1.17
C ARG A 71 11.64 -3.84 -2.35
N ARG A 72 11.49 -5.17 -2.43
CA ARG A 72 10.78 -5.87 -3.50
C ARG A 72 9.26 -5.90 -3.33
N SER A 73 8.76 -5.62 -2.12
CA SER A 73 7.34 -5.70 -1.79
C SER A 73 6.57 -4.56 -2.46
N MET A 74 5.43 -4.90 -3.03
CA MET A 74 4.47 -3.95 -3.59
C MET A 74 3.65 -3.34 -2.46
N ILE A 75 3.26 -2.09 -2.65
CA ILE A 75 2.37 -1.39 -1.73
C ILE A 75 0.92 -1.82 -2.01
N THR A 76 0.36 -2.55 -1.05
CA THR A 76 -1.06 -2.93 -1.00
C THR A 76 -1.87 -1.80 -0.33
N PRO A 77 -3.17 -1.62 -0.65
CA PRO A 77 -4.03 -0.64 0.02
C PRO A 77 -3.99 -0.69 1.56
N ASP A 78 -3.77 -1.87 2.16
CA ASP A 78 -3.67 -2.04 3.62
C ASP A 78 -2.48 -1.28 4.25
N PHE A 79 -1.51 -0.86 3.44
CA PHE A 79 -0.30 -0.17 3.90
C PHE A 79 -0.47 1.35 3.95
N VAL A 80 -1.58 1.88 3.43
CA VAL A 80 -1.87 3.32 3.45
C VAL A 80 -1.93 3.81 4.90
N GLY A 81 -1.33 4.97 5.17
CA GLY A 81 -1.29 5.57 6.50
C GLY A 81 -0.25 4.98 7.45
N HIS A 82 0.56 4.02 6.99
CA HIS A 82 1.69 3.48 7.75
C HIS A 82 3.01 4.14 7.34
N THR A 83 3.95 4.22 8.29
CA THR A 83 5.32 4.69 8.03
C THR A 83 6.27 3.51 7.97
N PHE A 84 6.96 3.35 6.83
CA PHE A 84 7.96 2.31 6.64
C PHE A 84 9.37 2.89 6.66
N ALA A 85 10.23 2.33 7.50
CA ALA A 85 11.66 2.58 7.44
C ALA A 85 12.30 1.58 6.45
N VAL A 86 12.55 2.02 5.22
CA VAL A 86 13.09 1.18 4.13
C VAL A 86 14.61 1.21 4.14
N HIS A 87 15.24 0.05 4.18
CA HIS A 87 16.70 -0.07 4.14
C HIS A 87 17.25 0.22 2.74
N ASN A 88 18.20 1.14 2.65
CA ASN A 88 18.82 1.55 1.38
C ASN A 88 20.21 0.95 1.12
N GLY A 89 20.72 0.15 2.06
CA GLY A 89 22.08 -0.43 2.00
C GLY A 89 23.00 0.07 3.12
N ASN A 90 22.73 1.26 3.65
CA ASN A 90 23.47 1.85 4.77
C ASN A 90 22.51 2.31 5.87
N LYS A 91 21.54 3.18 5.52
CA LYS A 91 20.56 3.75 6.44
C LYS A 91 19.13 3.33 6.11
N PHE A 92 18.26 3.46 7.10
CA PHE A 92 16.81 3.35 6.94
C PHE A 92 16.21 4.71 6.60
N ILE A 93 15.50 4.78 5.49
CA ILE A 93 14.80 5.99 5.03
C ILE A 93 13.33 5.84 5.45
N PRO A 94 12.79 6.74 6.28
CA PRO A 94 11.37 6.73 6.60
C PRO A 94 10.56 7.19 5.39
N VAL A 95 9.61 6.38 4.97
CA VAL A 95 8.68 6.64 3.87
C VAL A 95 7.27 6.52 4.44
N PHE A 96 6.51 7.62 4.36
CA PHE A 96 5.09 7.62 4.69
C PHE A 96 4.28 7.27 3.43
N VAL A 97 3.35 6.31 3.54
CA VAL A 97 2.62 5.77 2.39
C VAL A 97 1.29 6.49 2.19
N TYR A 98 1.14 7.08 1.01
CA TYR A 98 -0.10 7.67 0.51
C TYR A 98 -0.80 6.73 -0.48
N GLU A 99 -2.09 6.97 -0.74
CA GLU A 99 -2.91 6.16 -1.67
C GLU A 99 -2.34 6.12 -3.09
N ASN A 100 -1.77 7.23 -3.56
CA ASN A 100 -1.16 7.34 -4.88
C ASN A 100 0.07 6.44 -5.07
N MET A 101 0.59 5.84 -3.99
CA MET A 101 1.74 4.94 -4.03
C MET A 101 1.34 3.46 -4.19
N VAL A 102 0.04 3.15 -4.18
CA VAL A 102 -0.46 1.77 -4.37
C VAL A 102 -0.05 1.25 -5.75
N GLY A 103 0.46 0.02 -5.80
CA GLY A 103 0.97 -0.61 -7.02
C GLY A 103 2.45 -0.36 -7.31
N HIS A 104 3.08 0.60 -6.63
CA HIS A 104 4.53 0.80 -6.68
C HIS A 104 5.28 -0.12 -5.71
N LYS A 105 6.59 -0.30 -5.94
CA LYS A 105 7.46 -1.03 -5.00
C LYS A 105 8.01 -0.09 -3.94
N LEU A 106 8.14 -0.59 -2.70
CA LEU A 106 8.77 0.16 -1.60
C LEU A 106 10.21 0.61 -1.92
N GLY A 107 10.91 -0.10 -2.79
CA GLY A 107 12.27 0.25 -3.21
C GLY A 107 12.38 1.50 -4.07
N GLU A 108 11.31 1.91 -4.75
CA GLU A 108 11.29 3.11 -5.63
C GLU A 108 11.43 4.40 -4.83
N PHE A 109 10.89 4.41 -3.61
CA PHE A 109 10.92 5.55 -2.71
C PHE A 109 12.21 5.64 -1.87
N ALA A 110 13.16 4.72 -2.08
CA ALA A 110 14.44 4.66 -1.37
C ALA A 110 15.62 4.67 -2.37
N PRO A 111 16.20 5.85 -2.69
CA PRO A 111 17.25 5.98 -3.69
C PRO A 111 18.60 5.46 -3.19
N THR A 112 19.23 4.50 -3.86
CA THR A 112 20.46 3.81 -3.41
C THR A 112 21.76 4.53 -3.67
N ARG A 113 21.81 5.38 -4.70
CA ARG A 113 23.02 6.09 -5.08
C ARG A 113 22.74 7.58 -5.02
N THR A 114 23.64 8.31 -4.37
CA THR A 114 23.65 9.78 -4.48
C THR A 114 24.25 10.11 -5.83
N PHE A 115 23.47 10.75 -6.71
CA PHE A 115 24.01 11.27 -7.97
C PHE A 115 25.02 12.37 -7.63
N ARG A 116 26.28 12.13 -7.97
CA ARG A 116 27.30 13.16 -8.00
C ARG A 116 27.38 13.62 -9.45
N LEU A 117 27.10 14.88 -9.71
CA LEU A 117 27.29 15.46 -11.04
C LEU A 117 28.75 15.20 -11.44
N HIS A 118 28.97 14.60 -12.60
CA HIS A 118 30.31 14.48 -13.15
C HIS A 118 30.74 15.89 -13.54
N SER A 119 31.85 16.37 -12.99
CA SER A 119 32.45 17.67 -13.35
C SER A 119 33.03 17.60 -14.76
N GLY A 120 32.17 17.47 -15.77
CA GLY A 120 32.50 17.74 -17.16
C GLY A 120 32.39 19.24 -17.37
N ASP A 121 33.44 19.81 -17.95
CA ASP A 121 33.59 21.23 -18.28
C ASP A 121 32.29 21.79 -18.87
N ARG A 122 31.60 22.65 -18.11
CA ARG A 122 30.39 23.33 -18.57
C ARG A 122 30.84 24.46 -19.49
N LYS A 123 31.18 24.13 -20.74
CA LYS A 123 31.27 25.15 -21.80
C LYS A 123 29.85 25.62 -22.13
N SER A 124 29.60 26.86 -21.73
CA SER A 124 28.48 27.73 -22.07
C SER A 124 28.28 27.89 -23.57
#